data_AF-A0A9E2C1M0-F1
#
_entry.id   AF-A0A9E2C1M0-F1
#
_cell.length_a   1.000
_cell.length_b   1.000
_cell.length_c   1.000
_cell.angle_alpha   90.00
_cell.angle_beta   90.00
_cell.angle_gamma   90.00
#
_symmetry.space_group_name_H-M   'P 1'
#
loop_
_entity.id
_entity.type
_entity.pdbx_description
1 polymer ?
#
loop_
_entity_poly.entity_id
_entity_poly.type
_entity_poly.pdbx_seq_one_letter_code
_entity_poly.pdbx_strand_id
1 'polypeptide(L)'
;HPASWEQNQYQDWNPLYQFRLAYTAAESYKEAGLYLYEKHRPSMFGIYFQGIDMVSHFFWQYYRPFDYVDVPQSDVEAFGQVIPEFYRYMDETLGEILNTLEPGTDVMVMSDHGFGFDLNPAITYRTGEHRVHGIFVASGPHFQQNLKLDEINVLDVTPTLLYLFGLPNGRDMDGQVRLEALRPDFVDANPPSTIVSYETGRKVSSITRSSTDEQVRDQIRALGYSN
;
A
#
# COMPACT_ATOMS: atom_id res chain seq x y z
N HIS A 1 -21.66 9.47 5.86
CA HIS A 1 -22.05 9.99 7.19
C HIS A 1 -23.51 10.41 7.14
N PRO A 2 -24.31 10.28 8.22
CA PRO A 2 -23.99 10.07 9.64
C PRO A 2 -24.55 8.70 10.15
N ALA A 3 -24.34 8.16 11.36
CA ALA A 3 -24.25 8.72 12.70
C ALA A 3 -23.71 7.66 13.68
N SER A 4 -23.15 8.12 14.81
CA SER A 4 -23.04 7.43 16.10
C SER A 4 -22.45 6.01 16.14
N TRP A 5 -21.12 5.92 16.12
CA TRP A 5 -20.43 4.82 16.78
C TRP A 5 -20.40 5.10 18.29
N GLU A 6 -21.49 4.77 18.97
CA GLU A 6 -21.43 4.57 20.42
C GLU A 6 -20.50 3.37 20.67
N GLN A 7 -19.38 3.62 21.35
CA GLN A 7 -18.29 2.68 21.65
C GLN A 7 -18.68 1.45 22.50
N ASN A 8 -19.97 1.10 22.58
CA ASN A 8 -20.51 0.09 23.51
C ASN A 8 -21.17 -1.14 22.84
N GLN A 9 -20.92 -1.41 21.55
CA GLN A 9 -21.55 -2.54 20.82
C GLN A 9 -20.61 -3.65 20.34
N TYR A 10 -19.39 -3.80 20.89
CA TYR A 10 -18.50 -4.92 20.54
C TYR A 10 -18.88 -6.24 21.24
N GLN A 11 -20.12 -6.70 21.07
CA GLN A 11 -20.53 -8.06 21.49
C GLN A 11 -20.46 -9.09 20.36
N ASP A 12 -20.34 -8.70 19.09
CA ASP A 12 -20.33 -9.65 17.95
C ASP A 12 -19.21 -9.34 16.92
N TRP A 13 -17.95 -9.30 17.35
CA TRP A 13 -16.83 -9.31 16.41
C TRP A 13 -16.70 -10.71 15.77
N ASN A 14 -16.71 -10.76 14.43
CA ASN A 14 -16.67 -12.02 13.67
C ASN A 14 -15.43 -12.05 12.75
N PRO A 15 -14.41 -12.88 13.04
CA PRO A 15 -13.19 -12.96 12.23
C PRO A 15 -13.49 -13.42 10.80
N LEU A 16 -14.41 -14.37 10.62
CA LEU A 16 -14.80 -14.85 9.29
C LEU A 16 -15.42 -13.75 8.43
N TYR A 17 -16.17 -12.83 9.04
CA TYR A 17 -16.71 -11.68 8.30
C TYR A 17 -15.59 -10.75 7.82
N GLN A 18 -14.62 -10.43 8.69
CA GLN A 18 -13.48 -9.58 8.33
C GLN A 18 -12.62 -10.21 7.23
N PHE A 19 -12.34 -11.52 7.34
CA PHE A 19 -11.64 -12.27 6.29
C PHE A 19 -12.39 -12.23 4.97
N ARG A 20 -13.71 -12.49 4.99
CA ARG A 20 -14.54 -12.44 3.78
C ARG A 20 -14.51 -11.07 3.13
N LEU A 21 -14.58 -9.98 3.90
CA LEU A 21 -14.46 -8.63 3.36
C LEU A 21 -13.09 -8.40 2.70
N ALA A 22 -12.00 -8.75 3.38
CA ALA A 22 -10.64 -8.58 2.85
C ALA A 22 -10.44 -9.38 1.55
N TYR A 23 -10.85 -10.65 1.55
CA TYR A 23 -10.73 -11.54 0.40
C TYR A 23 -11.61 -11.09 -0.77
N THR A 24 -12.89 -10.81 -0.52
CA THR A 24 -13.83 -10.43 -1.60
C THR A 24 -13.48 -9.06 -2.19
N ALA A 25 -12.97 -8.12 -1.40
CA ALA A 25 -12.46 -6.85 -1.90
C ALA A 25 -11.23 -7.06 -2.80
N ALA A 26 -10.27 -7.90 -2.38
CA ALA A 26 -9.09 -8.20 -3.19
C ALA A 26 -9.48 -8.84 -4.53
N GLU A 27 -10.34 -9.87 -4.53
CA GLU A 27 -10.86 -10.48 -5.77
C GLU A 27 -11.58 -9.44 -6.65
N SER A 28 -12.43 -8.60 -6.07
CA SER A 28 -13.16 -7.59 -6.83
C SER A 28 -12.23 -6.57 -7.49
N TYR A 29 -11.19 -6.11 -6.78
CA TYR A 29 -10.21 -5.18 -7.32
C TYR A 29 -9.30 -5.80 -8.37
N LYS A 30 -8.90 -7.07 -8.18
CA LYS A 30 -8.16 -7.84 -9.18
C LYS A 30 -8.96 -7.97 -10.47
N GLU A 31 -10.18 -8.51 -10.40
CA GLU A 31 -11.03 -8.76 -11.57
C GLU A 31 -11.41 -7.47 -12.30
N ALA A 32 -11.80 -6.42 -11.56
CA ALA A 32 -12.08 -5.12 -12.16
C ALA A 32 -10.84 -4.49 -12.80
N GLY A 33 -9.68 -4.61 -12.14
CA GLY A 33 -8.42 -4.12 -12.64
C GLY A 33 -8.00 -4.80 -13.94
N LEU A 34 -7.98 -6.13 -13.96
CA LEU A 34 -7.63 -6.91 -15.16
C LEU A 34 -8.58 -6.62 -16.31
N TYR A 35 -9.89 -6.57 -16.04
CA TYR A 35 -10.88 -6.18 -17.05
C TYR A 35 -10.60 -4.80 -17.66
N LEU A 36 -10.32 -3.79 -16.82
CA LEU A 36 -10.04 -2.43 -17.28
C LEU A 36 -8.74 -2.37 -18.07
N TYR A 37 -7.69 -3.07 -17.63
CA TYR A 37 -6.41 -3.13 -18.32
C TYR A 37 -6.55 -3.78 -19.70
N GLU A 38 -7.19 -4.94 -19.79
CA GLU A 38 -7.38 -5.64 -21.06
C GLU A 38 -8.21 -4.83 -22.05
N LYS A 39 -9.24 -4.12 -21.56
CA LYS A 39 -10.16 -3.33 -22.37
C LYS A 39 -9.54 -2.04 -22.89
N HIS A 40 -8.73 -1.36 -22.07
CA HIS A 40 -8.28 0.00 -22.37
C HIS A 40 -6.79 0.09 -22.68
N ARG A 41 -5.96 -0.88 -22.28
CA ARG A 41 -4.50 -0.91 -22.43
C ARG A 41 -3.87 0.47 -22.15
N PRO A 42 -4.11 1.05 -20.96
CA PRO A 42 -3.62 2.38 -20.66
C PRO A 42 -2.10 2.39 -20.52
N SER A 43 -1.47 3.53 -20.82
CA SER A 43 -0.01 3.71 -20.65
C SER A 43 0.42 3.74 -19.18
N MET A 44 -0.50 4.05 -18.26
CA MET A 44 -0.32 3.98 -16.82
C MET A 44 -1.48 3.20 -16.21
N PHE A 45 -1.16 2.21 -15.39
CA PHE A 45 -2.14 1.35 -14.73
C PHE A 45 -1.68 1.04 -13.30
N GLY A 46 -2.65 0.92 -12.38
CA GLY A 46 -2.39 0.53 -11.00
C GLY A 46 -3.62 -0.06 -10.36
N ILE A 47 -3.41 -1.03 -9.47
CA ILE A 47 -4.43 -1.64 -8.62
C ILE A 47 -4.00 -1.46 -7.17
N TYR A 48 -4.93 -1.06 -6.32
CA TYR A 48 -4.71 -0.93 -4.89
C TYR A 48 -5.41 -2.07 -4.15
N PHE A 49 -4.69 -2.71 -3.22
CA PHE A 49 -5.20 -3.81 -2.41
C PHE A 49 -5.08 -3.47 -0.92
N GLN A 50 -6.20 -3.54 -0.20
CA GLN A 50 -6.24 -3.33 1.26
C GLN A 50 -6.18 -4.65 2.06
N GLY A 51 -6.24 -5.81 1.38
CA GLY A 51 -6.49 -7.09 2.03
C GLY A 51 -5.47 -7.45 3.12
N ILE A 52 -4.18 -7.24 2.86
CA ILE A 52 -3.09 -7.51 3.83
C ILE A 52 -3.23 -6.62 5.07
N ASP A 53 -3.55 -5.33 4.91
CA ASP A 53 -3.78 -4.40 6.02
C ASP A 53 -4.93 -4.89 6.91
N MET A 54 -6.06 -5.23 6.28
CA MET A 54 -7.24 -5.70 7.00
C MET A 54 -6.95 -6.99 7.78
N VAL A 55 -6.38 -8.02 7.13
CA VAL A 55 -6.11 -9.28 7.83
C VAL A 55 -5.04 -9.11 8.91
N SER A 56 -4.05 -8.24 8.68
CA SER A 56 -3.00 -7.99 9.67
C SER A 56 -3.55 -7.34 10.92
N HIS A 57 -4.45 -6.36 10.81
CA HIS A 57 -5.12 -5.80 11.98
C HIS A 57 -5.88 -6.86 12.79
N PHE A 58 -6.68 -7.70 12.15
CA PHE A 58 -7.63 -8.56 12.86
C PHE A 58 -7.07 -9.92 13.29
N PHE A 59 -6.01 -10.41 12.65
CA PHE A 59 -5.52 -11.78 12.84
C PHE A 59 -4.12 -11.89 13.46
N TRP A 60 -3.45 -10.77 13.77
CA TRP A 60 -2.09 -10.78 14.30
C TRP A 60 -1.95 -11.61 15.58
N GLN A 61 -2.91 -11.53 16.48
CA GLN A 61 -2.94 -12.33 17.72
C GLN A 61 -2.94 -13.84 17.50
N TYR A 62 -3.52 -14.31 16.39
CA TYR A 62 -3.52 -15.75 16.09
C TYR A 62 -2.24 -16.16 15.37
N TYR A 63 -1.67 -15.27 14.57
CA TYR A 63 -0.40 -15.48 13.87
C TYR A 63 0.81 -15.45 14.84
N ARG A 64 0.76 -14.58 15.85
CA ARG A 64 1.81 -14.39 16.86
C ARG A 64 1.24 -14.49 18.28
N PRO A 65 0.68 -15.65 18.68
CA PRO A 65 -0.07 -15.77 19.94
C PRO A 65 0.80 -15.56 21.19
N PHE A 66 2.11 -15.79 21.09
CA PHE A 66 3.05 -15.56 22.19
C PHE A 66 3.30 -14.08 22.51
N ASP A 67 2.87 -13.16 21.63
CA ASP A 67 2.94 -11.73 21.90
C ASP A 67 1.73 -11.26 22.76
N TYR A 68 0.73 -12.11 23.01
CA TYR A 68 -0.54 -11.77 23.68
C TYR A 68 -0.84 -12.66 24.89
N VAL A 69 -1.74 -12.19 25.76
CA VAL A 69 -2.21 -12.93 26.94
C VAL A 69 -3.55 -13.60 26.62
N ASP A 70 -3.71 -14.87 27.04
CA ASP A 70 -4.97 -15.63 27.00
C ASP A 70 -5.64 -15.77 25.61
N VAL A 71 -4.86 -15.87 24.52
CA VAL A 71 -5.41 -16.19 23.19
C VAL A 71 -5.89 -17.65 23.18
N PRO A 72 -7.18 -17.93 22.86
CA PRO A 72 -7.69 -19.30 22.83
C PRO A 72 -6.93 -20.17 21.82
N GLN A 73 -6.43 -21.32 22.27
CA GLN A 73 -5.68 -22.26 21.41
C GLN A 73 -6.50 -22.72 20.19
N SER A 74 -7.82 -22.87 20.35
CA SER A 74 -8.73 -23.19 19.23
C SER A 74 -8.73 -22.13 18.14
N ASP A 75 -8.60 -20.86 18.50
CA ASP A 75 -8.58 -19.75 17.54
C ASP A 75 -7.23 -19.66 16.85
N VAL A 76 -6.13 -19.95 17.57
CA VAL A 76 -4.79 -20.08 16.97
C VAL A 76 -4.78 -21.19 15.91
N GLU A 77 -5.36 -22.35 16.23
CA GLU A 77 -5.49 -23.47 15.29
C GLU A 77 -6.36 -23.12 14.07
N ALA A 78 -7.45 -22.38 14.28
CA ALA A 78 -8.35 -21.98 13.20
C ALA A 78 -7.81 -20.86 12.31
N PHE A 79 -7.08 -19.90 12.89
CA PHE A 79 -6.80 -18.61 12.24
C PHE A 79 -5.33 -18.23 12.17
N GLY A 80 -4.42 -18.96 12.83
CA GLY A 80 -3.00 -18.60 12.89
C GLY A 80 -2.28 -18.59 11.54
N GLN A 81 -2.88 -19.21 10.51
CA GLN A 81 -2.36 -19.21 9.14
C GLN A 81 -2.98 -18.13 8.24
N VAL A 82 -3.96 -17.34 8.72
CA VAL A 82 -4.65 -16.37 7.86
C VAL A 82 -3.69 -15.34 7.25
N ILE A 83 -2.80 -14.74 8.04
CA ILE A 83 -1.82 -13.77 7.52
C ILE A 83 -0.87 -14.40 6.49
N PRO A 84 -0.11 -15.47 6.80
CA PRO A 84 0.81 -16.04 5.82
C PRO A 84 0.13 -16.58 4.56
N GLU A 85 -1.07 -17.18 4.67
CA GLU A 85 -1.82 -17.61 3.48
C GLU A 85 -2.35 -16.43 2.66
N PHE A 86 -2.72 -15.31 3.30
CA PHE A 86 -3.11 -14.11 2.55
C PHE A 86 -1.92 -13.51 1.77
N TYR A 87 -0.70 -13.54 2.33
CA TYR A 87 0.50 -13.16 1.59
C TYR A 87 0.76 -14.09 0.40
N ARG A 88 0.57 -15.41 0.54
CA ARG A 88 0.66 -16.36 -0.60
C ARG A 88 -0.38 -16.06 -1.68
N TYR A 89 -1.63 -15.83 -1.28
CA TYR A 89 -2.70 -15.44 -2.20
C TYR A 89 -2.37 -14.14 -2.96
N MET A 90 -1.80 -13.14 -2.28
CA MET A 90 -1.38 -11.89 -2.94
C MET A 90 -0.18 -12.09 -3.89
N ASP A 91 0.74 -13.01 -3.58
CA ASP A 91 1.84 -13.40 -4.48
C ASP A 91 1.32 -14.09 -5.76
N GLU A 92 0.36 -15.02 -5.61
CA GLU A 92 -0.33 -15.66 -6.73
C GLU A 92 -1.11 -14.63 -7.58
N THR A 93 -1.82 -13.71 -6.92
CA THR A 93 -2.53 -12.60 -7.56
C THR A 93 -1.58 -11.69 -8.34
N LEU A 94 -0.41 -11.37 -7.78
CA LEU A 94 0.62 -10.62 -8.48
C LEU A 94 1.10 -11.39 -9.72
N GLY A 95 1.31 -12.71 -9.61
CA GLY A 95 1.65 -13.57 -10.73
C GLY A 95 0.60 -13.53 -11.85
N GLU A 96 -0.70 -13.58 -11.52
CA GLU A 96 -1.79 -13.42 -12.48
C GLU A 96 -1.72 -12.06 -13.20
N ILE A 97 -1.55 -10.97 -12.46
CA ILE A 97 -1.44 -9.62 -13.03
C ILE A 97 -0.25 -9.55 -13.99
N LEU A 98 0.94 -10.00 -13.55
CA LEU A 98 2.16 -9.96 -14.36
C LEU A 98 2.02 -10.74 -15.67
N ASN A 99 1.30 -11.87 -15.66
CA ASN A 99 1.06 -12.68 -16.86
C ASN A 99 0.12 -12.00 -17.87
N THR A 100 -0.67 -11.00 -17.45
CA THR A 100 -1.58 -10.24 -18.33
C THR A 100 -0.91 -9.00 -18.94
N LEU A 101 0.13 -8.46 -18.28
CA LEU A 101 0.83 -7.26 -18.74
C LEU A 101 1.56 -7.49 -20.07
N GLU A 102 1.79 -6.40 -20.82
CA GLU A 102 2.53 -6.49 -22.08
C GLU A 102 4.02 -6.73 -21.80
N PRO A 103 4.72 -7.53 -22.63
CA PRO A 103 6.17 -7.66 -22.52
C PRO A 103 6.85 -6.28 -22.59
N GLY A 104 7.80 -6.04 -21.69
CA GLY A 104 8.49 -4.74 -21.61
C GLY A 104 7.75 -3.68 -20.79
N THR A 105 6.71 -4.05 -20.06
CA THR A 105 6.08 -3.15 -19.07
C THR A 105 7.01 -2.95 -17.87
N ASP A 106 7.20 -1.69 -17.46
CA ASP A 106 7.77 -1.38 -16.14
C ASP A 106 6.73 -1.61 -15.05
N VAL A 107 7.10 -2.36 -14.03
CA VAL A 107 6.26 -2.73 -12.90
C VAL A 107 6.90 -2.23 -11.61
N MET A 108 6.09 -1.58 -10.78
CA MET A 108 6.42 -1.27 -9.38
C MET A 108 5.39 -1.95 -8.47
N VAL A 109 5.88 -2.68 -7.47
CA VAL A 109 5.08 -3.24 -6.37
C VAL A 109 5.53 -2.54 -5.09
N MET A 110 4.61 -1.92 -4.38
CA MET A 110 4.94 -1.10 -3.23
C MET A 110 3.85 -1.17 -2.16
N SER A 111 4.23 -0.81 -0.93
CA SER A 111 3.32 -0.55 0.17
C SER A 111 3.76 0.70 0.90
N ASP A 112 2.77 1.47 1.36
CA ASP A 112 2.91 2.65 2.20
C ASP A 112 3.45 2.36 3.61
N HIS A 113 3.22 1.16 4.15
CA HIS A 113 3.70 0.78 5.48
C HIS A 113 3.86 -0.74 5.67
N GLY A 114 4.45 -1.12 6.79
CA GLY A 114 4.52 -2.49 7.28
C GLY A 114 3.50 -2.75 8.40
N PHE A 115 3.68 -3.87 9.08
CA PHE A 115 2.86 -4.28 10.21
C PHE A 115 3.66 -4.94 11.33
N GLY A 116 3.12 -4.85 12.55
CA GLY A 116 3.66 -5.50 13.73
C GLY A 116 2.64 -5.58 14.86
N PHE A 117 3.08 -6.10 16.00
CA PHE A 117 2.30 -6.21 17.23
C PHE A 117 1.74 -4.85 17.71
N ASP A 118 0.45 -4.76 18.01
CA ASP A 118 -0.12 -3.58 18.67
C ASP A 118 0.11 -3.65 20.19
N LEU A 119 0.72 -2.59 20.74
CA LEU A 119 0.94 -2.43 22.19
C LEU A 119 -0.29 -1.86 22.90
N ASN A 120 -1.32 -1.43 22.17
CA ASN A 120 -2.47 -0.73 22.74
C ASN A 120 -3.53 -1.70 23.30
N PRO A 121 -3.66 -1.80 24.64
CA PRO A 121 -4.62 -2.71 25.26
C PRO A 121 -6.09 -2.25 25.12
N ALA A 122 -6.35 -1.05 24.58
CA ALA A 122 -7.69 -0.49 24.49
C ALA A 122 -8.52 -1.03 23.30
N ILE A 123 -7.87 -1.63 22.30
CA ILE A 123 -8.55 -2.19 21.11
C ILE A 123 -8.30 -3.69 21.06
N THR A 124 -9.21 -4.46 21.65
CA THR A 124 -9.01 -5.91 21.85
C THR A 124 -9.17 -6.76 20.60
N TYR A 125 -9.72 -6.20 19.51
CA TYR A 125 -10.00 -6.94 18.28
C TYR A 125 -9.13 -6.50 17.08
N ARG A 126 -8.38 -5.39 17.18
CA ARG A 126 -7.31 -5.03 16.24
C ARG A 126 -6.01 -5.19 16.98
N THR A 127 -5.28 -6.21 16.59
CA THR A 127 -4.10 -6.71 17.29
C THR A 127 -2.82 -6.44 16.49
N GLY A 128 -2.91 -6.34 15.16
CA GLY A 128 -1.82 -5.80 14.35
C GLY A 128 -1.94 -4.28 14.23
N GLU A 129 -0.81 -3.58 14.21
CA GLU A 129 -0.74 -2.15 13.94
C GLU A 129 0.39 -1.82 12.95
N HIS A 130 0.25 -0.71 12.26
CA HIS A 130 1.16 -0.19 11.26
C HIS A 130 2.60 -0.10 11.76
N ARG A 131 3.54 -0.28 10.84
CA ARG A 131 4.98 -0.04 11.03
C ARG A 131 5.47 0.84 9.91
N VAL A 132 6.47 1.67 10.18
CA VAL A 132 6.93 2.69 9.22
C VAL A 132 7.45 2.08 7.91
N HIS A 133 8.07 0.90 7.96
CA HIS A 133 8.72 0.31 6.78
C HIS A 133 7.79 -0.66 6.04
N GLY A 134 7.38 -0.27 4.82
CA GLY A 134 6.72 -1.13 3.85
C GLY A 134 7.71 -1.86 2.93
N ILE A 135 7.24 -2.20 1.73
CA ILE A 135 8.05 -2.83 0.68
C ILE A 135 8.07 -1.95 -0.57
N PHE A 136 9.15 -2.04 -1.33
CA PHE A 136 9.24 -1.51 -2.69
C PHE A 136 10.06 -2.47 -3.54
N VAL A 137 9.50 -2.85 -4.68
CA VAL A 137 10.14 -3.68 -5.71
C VAL A 137 9.81 -3.06 -7.05
N ALA A 138 10.81 -2.89 -7.91
CA ALA A 138 10.61 -2.43 -9.28
C ALA A 138 11.33 -3.35 -10.26
N SER A 139 10.72 -3.59 -11.42
CA SER A 139 11.26 -4.43 -12.47
C SER A 139 10.73 -3.99 -13.82
N GLY A 140 11.54 -4.06 -14.86
CA GLY A 140 11.15 -3.64 -16.19
C GLY A 140 12.36 -3.27 -17.04
N PRO A 141 12.15 -2.88 -18.30
CA PRO A 141 13.23 -2.46 -19.18
C PRO A 141 14.01 -1.28 -18.62
N HIS A 142 13.40 -0.33 -17.91
CA HIS A 142 14.11 0.89 -17.50
C HIS A 142 14.78 0.79 -16.12
N PHE A 143 14.50 -0.26 -15.36
CA PHE A 143 15.11 -0.51 -14.05
C PHE A 143 16.42 -1.31 -14.14
N GLN A 144 17.32 -1.03 -13.19
CA GLN A 144 18.48 -1.89 -12.97
C GLN A 144 18.07 -3.25 -12.42
N GLN A 145 18.81 -4.29 -12.79
CA GLN A 145 18.59 -5.66 -12.33
C GLN A 145 19.48 -5.98 -11.14
N ASN A 146 18.95 -6.74 -10.17
CA ASN A 146 19.67 -7.18 -8.96
C ASN A 146 20.24 -6.04 -8.11
N LEU A 147 19.61 -4.86 -8.15
CA LEU A 147 19.96 -3.74 -7.31
C LEU A 147 19.18 -3.80 -6.00
N LYS A 148 19.87 -3.63 -4.87
CA LYS A 148 19.25 -3.35 -3.58
C LYS A 148 19.40 -1.86 -3.29
N LEU A 149 18.27 -1.15 -3.21
CA LEU A 149 18.25 0.22 -2.72
C LEU A 149 18.31 0.20 -1.19
N ASP A 150 19.02 1.16 -0.60
CA ASP A 150 19.13 1.28 0.86
C ASP A 150 17.82 1.79 1.48
N GLU A 151 17.24 2.85 0.89
CA GLU A 151 15.96 3.42 1.33
C GLU A 151 15.25 4.10 0.15
N ILE A 152 13.91 4.07 0.19
CA ILE A 152 13.04 4.83 -0.71
C ILE A 152 11.88 5.39 0.10
N ASN A 153 11.47 6.61 -0.19
CA ASN A 153 10.31 7.25 0.40
C ASN A 153 9.10 7.10 -0.55
N VAL A 154 7.89 6.94 0.01
CA VAL A 154 6.65 6.89 -0.78
C VAL A 154 6.49 8.11 -1.69
N LEU A 155 7.00 9.27 -1.27
CA LEU A 155 6.95 10.53 -2.03
C LEU A 155 7.83 10.49 -3.30
N ASP A 156 8.77 9.56 -3.41
CA ASP A 156 9.65 9.41 -4.58
C ASP A 156 9.00 8.65 -5.74
N VAL A 157 7.88 7.96 -5.47
CA VAL A 157 7.18 7.15 -6.47
C VAL A 157 6.66 8.04 -7.59
N THR A 158 5.95 9.11 -7.26
CA THR A 158 5.38 10.04 -8.24
C THR A 158 6.46 10.67 -9.15
N PRO A 159 7.54 11.28 -8.63
CA PRO A 159 8.55 11.86 -9.50
C PRO A 159 9.29 10.82 -10.36
N THR A 160 9.50 9.62 -9.83
CA THR A 160 10.08 8.51 -10.59
C THR A 160 9.14 8.05 -11.72
N LEU A 161 7.83 7.95 -11.47
CA LEU A 161 6.84 7.65 -12.50
C LEU A 161 6.81 8.72 -13.59
N LEU A 162 6.75 10.01 -13.22
CA LEU A 162 6.77 11.10 -14.20
C LEU A 162 8.01 11.05 -15.10
N TYR A 163 9.17 10.77 -14.50
CA TYR A 163 10.41 10.61 -15.25
C TYR A 163 10.35 9.44 -16.26
N LEU A 164 9.81 8.28 -15.86
CA LEU A 164 9.60 7.15 -16.77
C LEU A 164 8.65 7.48 -17.94
N PHE A 165 7.67 8.36 -17.70
CA PHE A 165 6.78 8.88 -18.76
C PHE A 165 7.40 10.00 -19.62
N GLY A 166 8.66 10.38 -19.37
CA GLY A 166 9.30 11.51 -20.05
C GLY A 166 8.69 12.86 -19.70
N LEU A 167 8.00 12.95 -18.56
CA LEU A 167 7.39 14.17 -18.05
C LEU A 167 8.34 14.90 -17.09
N PRO A 168 8.33 16.25 -17.09
CA PRO A 168 9.19 17.02 -16.19
C PRO A 168 8.72 16.92 -14.74
N ASN A 169 9.64 16.94 -13.78
CA ASN A 169 9.25 16.97 -12.37
C ASN A 169 8.92 18.38 -11.88
N GLY A 170 7.94 18.50 -10.98
CA GLY A 170 7.68 19.75 -10.26
C GLY A 170 8.81 20.04 -9.28
N ARG A 171 9.31 21.28 -9.24
CA ARG A 171 10.34 21.69 -8.26
C ARG A 171 9.82 21.74 -6.82
N ASP A 172 8.50 21.75 -6.68
CA ASP A 172 7.76 21.76 -5.42
C ASP A 172 7.33 20.36 -4.95
N MET A 173 7.73 19.29 -5.66
CA MET A 173 7.53 17.92 -5.18
C MET A 173 8.49 17.63 -4.03
N ASP A 174 7.95 17.07 -2.94
CA ASP A 174 8.75 16.70 -1.75
C ASP A 174 9.69 15.52 -2.02
N GLY A 175 9.29 14.59 -2.90
CA GLY A 175 10.10 13.44 -3.30
C GLY A 175 11.04 13.71 -4.48
N GLN A 176 11.91 12.74 -4.77
CA GLN A 176 12.91 12.84 -5.82
C GLN A 176 12.84 11.69 -6.81
N VAL A 177 13.30 11.91 -8.04
CA VAL A 177 13.48 10.84 -9.01
C VAL A 177 14.57 9.90 -8.51
N ARG A 178 14.25 8.61 -8.37
CA ARG A 178 15.22 7.57 -7.97
C ARG A 178 16.04 7.10 -9.16
N LEU A 179 16.92 7.98 -9.66
CA LEU A 179 17.78 7.72 -10.81
C LEU A 179 18.72 6.53 -10.56
N GLU A 180 19.14 6.33 -9.31
CA GLU A 180 19.93 5.20 -8.87
C GLU A 180 19.23 3.85 -9.10
N ALA A 181 17.89 3.82 -9.21
CA ALA A 181 17.13 2.62 -9.52
C ALA A 181 17.08 2.29 -11.03
N LEU A 182 17.40 3.27 -11.88
CA LEU A 182 17.21 3.21 -13.33
C LEU A 182 18.50 2.90 -14.06
N ARG A 183 18.40 2.27 -15.24
CA ARG A 183 19.61 1.91 -16.00
C ARG A 183 20.38 3.18 -16.41
N PRO A 184 21.73 3.20 -16.27
CA PRO A 184 22.52 4.37 -16.62
C PRO A 184 22.34 4.84 -18.07
N ASP A 185 22.26 3.92 -19.02
CA ASP A 185 22.07 4.24 -20.45
C ASP A 185 20.71 4.87 -20.76
N PHE A 186 19.67 4.46 -20.02
CA PHE A 186 18.36 5.11 -20.10
C PHE A 186 18.41 6.53 -19.54
N VAL A 187 19.10 6.72 -18.42
CA VAL A 187 19.24 8.03 -17.78
C VAL A 187 20.04 9.01 -18.65
N ASP A 188 21.15 8.54 -19.24
CA ASP A 188 21.98 9.33 -20.15
C ASP A 188 21.20 9.78 -21.40
N ALA A 189 20.33 8.91 -21.93
CA ALA A 189 19.49 9.22 -23.08
C ALA A 189 18.31 10.15 -22.74
N ASN A 190 17.88 10.18 -21.48
CA ASN A 190 16.69 10.91 -21.02
C ASN A 190 17.03 11.79 -19.81
N PRO A 191 17.80 12.88 -19.96
CA PRO A 191 18.18 13.71 -18.82
C PRO A 191 16.93 14.28 -18.10
N PRO A 192 16.86 14.20 -16.75
CA PRO A 192 15.72 14.71 -15.98
C PRO A 192 15.47 16.19 -16.26
N SER A 193 14.21 16.55 -16.43
CA SER A 193 13.77 17.93 -16.62
C SER A 193 12.83 18.37 -15.50
N THR A 194 12.70 19.68 -15.29
CA THR A 194 11.84 20.24 -14.24
C THR A 194 10.95 21.38 -14.74
N ILE A 195 9.78 21.50 -14.14
CA ILE A 195 8.89 22.66 -14.24
C ILE A 195 8.73 23.32 -12.86
N VAL A 196 8.19 24.54 -12.81
CA VAL A 196 7.99 25.24 -11.52
C VAL A 196 7.06 24.44 -10.61
N SER A 197 5.89 24.07 -11.11
CA SER A 197 4.88 23.32 -10.39
C SER A 197 3.82 22.80 -11.36
N TYR A 198 3.22 21.64 -11.04
CA TYR A 198 1.99 21.16 -11.68
C TYR A 198 0.73 21.85 -11.14
N GLU A 199 0.82 22.53 -9.99
CA GLU A 199 -0.27 23.23 -9.33
C GLU A 199 -0.62 24.53 -10.06
N THR A 200 -1.41 24.40 -11.11
CA THR A 200 -1.89 25.54 -11.91
C THR A 200 -3.13 26.18 -11.26
N GLY A 201 -2.92 26.93 -10.18
CA GLY A 201 -3.84 28.01 -9.77
C GLY A 201 -5.18 27.61 -9.14
N ARG A 202 -5.42 26.34 -8.78
CA ARG A 202 -6.44 25.97 -7.80
C ARG A 202 -5.77 25.35 -6.59
N LYS A 203 -5.53 26.14 -5.56
CA LYS A 203 -5.55 25.58 -4.20
C LYS A 203 -6.94 24.96 -4.06
N VAL A 204 -7.04 23.63 -4.09
CA VAL A 204 -8.20 22.97 -3.49
C VAL A 204 -8.19 23.46 -2.04
N SER A 205 -9.08 24.40 -1.76
CA SER A 205 -9.26 24.96 -0.44
C SER A 205 -9.55 23.79 0.49
N SER A 206 -8.57 23.46 1.34
CA SER A 206 -8.72 22.64 2.53
C SER A 206 -9.68 21.46 2.38
N ILE A 207 -9.13 20.24 2.27
CA ILE A 207 -9.74 19.13 3.01
C ILE A 207 -10.07 19.70 4.39
N THR A 208 -11.36 19.71 4.70
CA THR A 208 -12.01 20.54 5.69
C THR A 208 -11.20 20.50 6.99
N ARG A 209 -10.67 21.64 7.43
CA ARG A 209 -10.13 21.81 8.80
C ARG A 209 -11.30 21.69 9.79
N SER A 210 -11.78 20.48 10.00
CA SER A 210 -12.59 20.11 11.15
C SER A 210 -11.68 19.48 12.20
N SER A 211 -12.14 19.46 13.45
CA SER A 211 -11.45 18.97 14.65
C SER A 211 -11.02 17.48 14.64
N THR A 212 -10.96 16.85 13.49
CA THR A 212 -10.44 15.50 13.18
C THR A 212 -8.96 15.50 12.76
N ASP A 213 -8.32 16.68 12.77
CA ASP A 213 -6.95 16.91 12.27
C ASP A 213 -5.85 16.09 12.96
N GLU A 214 -6.00 15.69 14.21
CA GLU A 214 -4.93 14.99 14.94
C GLU A 214 -4.87 13.50 14.56
N GLN A 215 -6.03 12.82 14.53
CA GLN A 215 -6.11 11.42 14.09
C GLN A 215 -5.77 11.26 12.61
N VAL A 216 -6.19 12.20 11.74
CA VAL A 216 -5.82 12.18 10.32
C VAL A 216 -4.33 12.46 10.14
N ARG A 217 -3.72 13.35 10.94
CA ARG A 217 -2.27 13.57 10.90
C ARG A 217 -1.50 12.37 11.42
N ASP A 218 -1.94 11.73 12.50
CA ASP A 218 -1.30 10.54 13.04
C ASP A 218 -1.43 9.37 12.07
N GLN A 219 -2.57 9.26 11.36
CA GLN A 219 -2.76 8.28 10.30
C GLN A 219 -1.86 8.60 9.10
N ILE A 220 -1.79 9.85 8.64
CA ILE A 220 -0.88 10.28 7.56
C ILE A 220 0.60 10.10 7.94
N ARG A 221 0.97 10.29 9.20
CA ARG A 221 2.30 9.98 9.76
C ARG A 221 2.56 8.48 9.81
N ALA A 222 1.60 7.69 10.27
CA ALA A 222 1.68 6.24 10.32
C ALA A 222 1.82 5.62 8.91
N LEU A 223 1.23 6.28 7.90
CA LEU A 223 1.34 5.94 6.48
C LEU A 223 2.60 6.54 5.80
N GLY A 224 3.50 7.18 6.55
CA GLY A 224 4.78 7.67 6.03
C GLY A 224 4.73 8.96 5.19
N TYR A 225 3.60 9.66 5.14
CA TYR A 225 3.39 10.86 4.32
C TYR A 225 3.74 12.19 5.04
N SER A 226 4.23 12.17 6.28
CA SER A 226 4.77 13.37 6.93
C SER A 226 5.79 13.05 8.02
N ASN A 227 6.87 13.83 8.08
CA ASN A 227 7.83 13.88 9.20
C ASN A 227 7.29 14.70 10.38
#